data_AF-A0A2T0MWY5-F1
#
_entry.id   AF-A0A2T0MWY5-F1
#
_cell.length_a   1.000
_cell.length_b   1.000
_cell.length_c   1.000
_cell.angle_alpha   90.00
_cell.angle_beta   90.00
_cell.angle_gamma   90.00
#
_symmetry.space_group_name_H-M   'P 1'
#
loop_
_entity.id
_entity.type
_entity.pdbx_description
1 polymer ?
#
loop_
_entity_poly.entity_id
_entity_poly.type
_entity_poly.pdbx_seq_one_letter_code
_entity_poly.pdbx_strand_id
1 'polypeptide(L)' 'MKFGMSEPMAQAYADMAVAKDAGLDNGVTRTPEGSTPTSFRQWCRDVLRPAVLG' A
#
# COMPACT_ATOMS: atom_id res chain seq x y z
N MET A 1 -17.10 -0.28 16.56
CA MET A 1 -16.73 -0.58 15.16
C MET A 1 -16.40 -2.05 15.04
N LYS A 2 -17.04 -2.80 14.14
CA LYS A 2 -16.61 -4.16 13.81
C LYS A 2 -15.63 -4.04 12.65
N PHE A 3 -14.35 -4.24 12.94
CA PHE A 3 -13.33 -4.38 11.91
C PHE A 3 -13.46 -5.78 11.32
N GLY A 4 -13.73 -5.88 10.01
CA GLY A 4 -13.87 -7.15 9.33
C GLY A 4 -14.31 -6.96 7.89
N MET A 5 -13.80 -7.79 7.00
CA MET A 5 -14.25 -7.89 5.61
C MET A 5 -15.08 -9.15 5.43
N SER A 6 -15.87 -9.22 4.36
CA SER A 6 -16.48 -10.50 3.97
C SER A 6 -15.38 -11.51 3.65
N GLU A 7 -15.68 -12.80 3.82
CA GLU A 7 -14.71 -13.87 3.57
C GLU A 7 -14.09 -13.82 2.17
N PRO A 8 -14.86 -13.60 1.07
CA PRO A 8 -14.25 -13.45 -0.26
C PRO A 8 -13.30 -12.26 -0.37
N MET A 9 -13.62 -11.14 0.31
CA MET A 9 -12.76 -9.95 0.30
C MET A 9 -11.47 -10.20 1.09
N ALA A 10 -11.55 -10.87 2.24
CA ALA A 10 -10.37 -11.23 3.02
C ALA A 10 -9.42 -12.13 2.22
N GLN A 11 -9.97 -13.14 1.53
CA GLN A 11 -9.18 -14.02 0.67
C GLN A 11 -8.53 -13.26 -0.49
N ALA A 12 -9.28 -12.40 -1.17
CA ALA A 12 -8.74 -11.59 -2.27
C ALA A 12 -7.57 -10.69 -1.82
N TYR A 13 -7.63 -10.12 -0.62
CA TYR A 13 -6.52 -9.34 -0.06
C TYR A 13 -5.29 -10.20 0.23
N ALA A 14 -5.48 -11.42 0.76
CA ALA A 14 -4.39 -12.36 1.01
C ALA A 14 -3.71 -12.79 -0.31
N ASP A 15 -4.51 -13.15 -1.32
CA ASP A 15 -4.01 -13.54 -2.64
C ASP A 15 -3.22 -12.41 -3.30
N MET A 16 -3.74 -11.18 -3.21
CA MET A 16 -3.03 -10.00 -3.71
C MET A 16 -1.71 -9.77 -2.96
N ALA A 17 -1.67 -9.97 -1.64
CA ALA A 17 -0.44 -9.83 -0.86
C ALA A 17 0.62 -10.86 -1.30
N VAL A 18 0.22 -12.12 -1.48
CA VAL A 18 1.11 -13.18 -2.01
C VAL A 18 1.60 -12.84 -3.41
N ALA A 19 0.73 -12.36 -4.29
CA ALA A 19 1.11 -11.97 -5.64
C ALA A 19 2.09 -10.78 -5.64
N LYS A 20 1.88 -9.78 -4.78
CA LYS A 20 2.79 -8.63 -4.62
C LYS A 20 4.16 -9.07 -4.12
N ASP A 21 4.22 -10.00 -3.17
CA ASP A 21 5.47 -10.58 -2.69
C ASP A 21 6.21 -11.36 -3.80
N ALA A 22 5.46 -12.06 -4.66
CA ALA A 22 5.97 -12.68 -5.88
C ALA A 22 6.32 -11.68 -7.01
N GLY A 23 6.24 -10.38 -6.75
CA GLY A 23 6.69 -9.34 -7.67
C GLY A 23 5.65 -8.83 -8.66
N LEU A 24 4.34 -9.01 -8.38
CA LEU A 24 3.26 -8.51 -9.24
C LEU A 24 3.42 -7.04 -9.64
N ASP A 25 3.90 -6.19 -8.73
CA ASP A 25 4.06 -4.75 -8.98
C ASP A 25 5.43 -4.36 -9.57
N ASN A 26 6.34 -5.33 -9.79
CA ASN A 26 7.70 -5.07 -10.26
C ASN A 26 7.84 -5.08 -11.79
N GLY A 27 6.75 -5.21 -12.54
CA GLY A 27 6.77 -5.34 -14.00
C GLY A 27 7.29 -4.10 -14.76
N VAL A 28 7.41 -2.94 -14.11
CA VAL A 28 7.96 -1.71 -14.69
C VAL A 28 9.00 -1.12 -13.75
N THR A 29 10.20 -0.87 -14.28
CA THR A 29 11.25 -0.17 -13.55
C THR A 29 10.84 1.28 -13.30
N ARG A 30 10.90 1.72 -12.05
CA ARG A 30 10.67 3.13 -11.70
C ARG A 30 11.77 4.01 -12.30
N THR A 31 11.36 4.97 -13.13
CA THR A 31 12.21 6.07 -13.62
C THR A 31 11.87 7.36 -12.88
N PRO A 32 12.71 8.40 -12.92
CA PRO A 32 12.37 9.71 -12.35
C PRO A 32 11.04 10.28 -12.88
N GLU A 33 10.72 10.04 -14.16
CA GLU A 33 9.52 10.54 -14.84
C GLU A 33 8.25 9.75 -14.43
N GLY A 34 8.41 8.46 -14.12
CA GLY A 34 7.33 7.58 -13.66
C GLY A 34 7.20 7.49 -12.13
N SER A 35 8.01 8.23 -11.38
CA SER A 35 8.00 8.23 -9.92
C SER A 35 7.32 9.47 -9.37
N THR A 36 6.54 9.30 -8.31
CA THR A 36 6.06 10.45 -7.53
C THR A 36 7.18 10.98 -6.65
N PRO A 37 7.30 12.32 -6.45
CA PRO A 37 8.34 12.89 -5.59
C PRO A 37 8.16 12.50 -4.10
N THR A 38 6.97 12.04 -3.72
CA THR A 38 6.64 11.67 -2.34
C THR A 38 7.13 10.25 -2.03
N SER A 39 8.12 10.14 -1.14
CA SER A 39 8.51 8.86 -0.57
C SER A 39 7.54 8.39 0.51
N PHE A 40 7.53 7.08 0.80
CA PHE A 40 6.74 6.52 1.90
C PHE A 40 7.04 7.20 3.24
N ARG A 41 8.32 7.47 3.54
CA ARG A 41 8.73 8.18 4.76
C ARG A 41 8.20 9.62 4.81
N GLN A 42 8.18 10.33 3.69
CA GLN A 42 7.60 11.67 3.61
C GLN A 42 6.11 11.60 3.96
N TRP A 43 5.37 10.73 3.29
CA TRP A 43 3.95 10.54 3.52
C TRP A 43 3.63 10.17 4.97
N CYS A 44 4.42 9.29 5.60
CA CYS A 44 4.22 8.92 7.00
C CYS A 44 4.33 10.12 7.96
N ARG A 45 5.22 11.07 7.68
CA ARG A 45 5.39 12.25 8.55
C ARG A 45 4.30 13.29 8.31
N ASP A 46 3.99 13.55 7.05
CA ASP A 46 3.17 14.68 6.66
C ASP A 46 1.67 14.36 6.70
N VAL A 47 1.30 13.10 6.48
CA VAL A 47 -0.10 12.66 6.37
C VAL A 47 -0.49 11.68 7.47
N LEU A 48 0.26 10.57 7.62
CA LEU A 48 -0.15 9.52 8.57
C LEU A 48 -0.05 9.96 10.03
N ARG A 49 1.10 10.54 10.41
CA ARG A 49 1.34 11.01 11.79
C ARG A 49 0.24 11.96 12.28
N PRO A 50 -0.12 13.06 11.58
CA PRO A 50 -1.17 13.95 12.07
C PRO A 50 -2.56 13.29 12.09
N ALA A 51 -2.86 12.34 11.19
CA ALA A 51 -4.14 11.64 11.19
C ALA A 51 -4.32 10.64 12.34
N VAL A 52 -3.22 10.13 12.90
CA VAL A 52 -3.24 9.15 14.00
C VAL A 52 -3.01 9.79 15.38
N LEU A 53 -2.27 10.91 15.44
CA LEU A 53 -1.93 11.59 16.69
C LEU A 53 -2.76 12.86 16.95
N GLY A 54 -3.57 13.31 15.99
CA GLY A 54 -4.54 14.40 16.13
C GLY A 54 -5.93 13.90 16.49
#